data_AF-A0A1G2QBF0-F1
#
_entry.id   AF-A0A1G2QBF0-F1
#
_cell.length_a   1.000
_cell.length_b   1.000
_cell.length_c   1.000
_cell.angle_alpha   90.00
_cell.angle_beta   90.00
_cell.angle_gamma   90.00
#
_symmetry.space_group_name_H-M   'P 1'
#
loop_
_entity.id
_entity.type
_entity.pdbx_description
1 polymer ?
#
loop_
_entity_poly.entity_id
_entity_poly.type
_entity_poly.pdbx_seq_one_letter_code
_entity_poly.pdbx_strand_id
1 'polypeptide(L)'
;MEKLLNIQTYLDQIILNIPGSDPVSAAWYIFIHGGWIVLLVAILQAMVEIWLQNRRELYDQSIKKILLAIDVPKETEQSPQAVEHIFSSLASTYARGTVYERWWKGKTPDYFSFEIVSLGGYTQFLIRTAEMYRDLIEASIYAQYPDAEVTEVEDYVDRIPLNFDTQAYDLWGTEFQLAKSEVYPIKTYPEFEHQLSQEFKDPMAQFLEILSRINPDEDVWFQILVTPTTDYWKNHGKKEVDKIIKQQELGGSVWLRWFSYLFVQIPGKFIYTVTETVLSGIIEPQASSVTTLGPEKKTVRTMQQLTPGEKEIVTAIERKASKIGFKTKIRLIYWGRRETFLKGRGVAGVVGAIQQYTKLNLNGFKNSKKLTTKAEYFLKQARINKKQRKILWHYAKRSNTRGHGAGFILNTEELATIYHFPVINVKAPSVKKSEVKKAEPPFSLPEYLPGKPKEQTEVVAVGRAIKGAPPTNLPTIEE
;
A
#
# COMPACT_ATOMS: atom_id res chain seq x y z
N MET A 1 33.89 17.40 29.08
CA MET A 1 34.60 16.20 29.56
C MET A 1 34.26 15.94 31.03
N GLU A 2 34.57 16.83 31.98
CA GLU A 2 34.23 16.61 33.43
C GLU A 2 32.74 16.38 33.73
N LYS A 3 31.81 17.12 33.11
CA LYS A 3 30.36 16.91 33.33
C LYS A 3 29.85 15.55 32.85
N LEU A 4 30.53 14.93 31.89
CA LEU A 4 30.16 13.61 31.36
C LEU A 4 30.69 12.50 32.27
N LEU A 5 31.89 12.69 32.84
CA LEU A 5 32.48 11.81 33.83
C LEU A 5 31.56 11.69 35.07
N ASN A 6 31.02 12.81 35.56
CA ASN A 6 30.09 12.82 36.70
C ASN A 6 28.79 12.05 36.44
N ILE A 7 28.27 12.06 35.21
CA ILE A 7 27.06 11.33 34.85
C ILE A 7 27.34 9.82 34.84
N GLN A 8 28.51 9.42 34.35
CA GLN A 8 28.94 8.02 34.32
C GLN A 8 29.12 7.45 35.73
N THR A 9 29.81 8.17 36.61
CA THR A 9 29.98 7.76 38.02
C THR A 9 28.64 7.64 38.75
N TYR A 10 27.68 8.51 38.44
CA TYR A 10 26.33 8.45 38.99
C TYR A 10 25.56 7.22 38.51
N LEU A 11 25.65 6.87 37.22
CA LEU A 11 24.99 5.68 36.66
C LEU A 11 25.59 4.39 37.23
N ASP A 12 26.91 4.32 37.37
CA ASP A 12 27.59 3.15 37.95
C ASP A 12 27.20 2.94 39.43
N GLN A 13 27.07 4.04 40.19
CA GLN A 13 26.56 3.99 41.58
C GLN A 13 25.11 3.52 41.68
N ILE A 14 24.26 3.85 40.71
CA ILE A 14 22.87 3.37 40.68
C ILE A 14 22.84 1.86 40.41
N ILE A 15 23.65 1.37 39.48
CA ILE A 15 23.67 -0.06 39.11
C ILE A 15 24.21 -0.92 40.26
N LEU A 16 25.24 -0.46 40.95
CA LEU A 16 25.85 -1.19 42.09
C LEU A 16 24.95 -1.26 43.32
N ASN A 17 24.01 -0.32 43.49
CA ASN A 17 23.13 -0.23 44.66
C ASN A 17 21.72 -0.81 44.43
N ILE A 18 21.49 -1.51 43.31
CA ILE A 18 20.21 -2.16 43.05
C ILE A 18 19.96 -3.24 44.12
N PRO A 19 18.90 -3.15 44.93
CA PRO A 19 18.61 -4.14 45.96
C PRO A 19 18.36 -5.52 45.31
N GLY A 20 19.17 -6.51 45.67
CA GLY A 20 19.15 -7.84 45.05
C GLY A 20 17.99 -8.77 45.48
N SER A 21 17.13 -8.35 46.40
CA SER A 21 16.17 -9.27 47.07
C SER A 21 14.74 -9.21 46.55
N ASP A 22 14.30 -8.15 45.87
CA ASP A 22 12.93 -8.04 45.33
C ASP A 22 12.87 -7.23 44.03
N PRO A 23 12.40 -7.82 42.90
CA PRO A 23 12.27 -7.12 41.60
C PRO A 23 11.48 -5.81 41.64
N VAL A 24 10.51 -5.68 42.56
CA VAL A 24 9.70 -4.45 42.70
C VAL A 24 10.54 -3.33 43.31
N SER A 25 11.30 -3.63 44.36
CA SER A 25 12.20 -2.66 44.99
C SER A 25 13.30 -2.16 44.04
N ALA A 26 13.87 -3.06 43.23
CA ALA A 26 14.82 -2.73 42.18
C ALA A 26 14.20 -1.82 41.11
N ALA A 27 12.99 -2.13 40.64
CA ALA A 27 12.28 -1.29 39.67
C ALA A 27 11.96 0.11 40.24
N TRP A 28 11.57 0.18 41.51
CA TRP A 28 11.29 1.45 42.20
C TRP A 28 12.54 2.30 42.39
N TYR A 29 13.66 1.68 42.74
CA TYR A 29 14.96 2.35 42.85
C TYR A 29 15.41 2.94 41.50
N ILE A 30 15.35 2.13 40.42
CA ILE A 30 15.65 2.59 39.05
C ILE A 30 14.70 3.73 38.65
N PHE A 31 13.41 3.62 38.98
CA PHE A 31 12.43 4.66 38.65
C PHE A 31 12.79 6.00 39.29
N ILE A 32 13.06 6.04 40.60
CA ILE A 32 13.44 7.28 41.33
C ILE A 32 14.74 7.86 40.79
N HIS A 33 15.72 7.02 40.45
CA HIS A 33 17.05 7.44 39.99
C HIS A 33 17.14 7.71 38.47
N GLY A 34 16.02 8.04 37.83
CA GLY A 34 15.99 8.54 36.45
C GLY A 34 15.35 7.60 35.44
N GLY A 35 14.88 6.42 35.84
CA GLY A 35 14.07 5.54 34.99
C GLY A 35 12.79 6.22 34.50
N TRP A 36 12.24 7.18 35.26
CA TRP A 36 11.11 8.00 34.84
C TRP A 36 11.40 8.85 33.59
N ILE A 37 12.66 9.17 33.29
CA ILE A 37 13.04 9.96 32.10
C ILE A 37 12.76 9.17 30.82
N VAL A 38 13.03 7.86 30.81
CA VAL A 38 12.74 6.98 29.66
C VAL A 38 11.23 6.93 29.41
N LEU A 39 10.43 6.81 30.47
CA LEU A 39 8.98 6.85 30.39
C LEU A 39 8.48 8.22 29.88
N LEU A 40 9.05 9.32 30.38
CA LEU A 40 8.70 10.68 29.95
C LEU A 40 8.99 10.89 28.46
N VAL A 41 10.17 10.46 27.97
CA VAL A 41 10.53 10.54 26.55
C VAL A 41 9.57 9.72 25.70
N ALA A 42 9.24 8.49 26.12
CA ALA A 42 8.26 7.65 25.42
C ALA A 42 6.87 8.28 25.37
N ILE A 43 6.41 8.91 26.47
CA ILE A 43 5.14 9.64 26.52
C ILE A 43 5.17 10.85 25.60
N LEU A 44 6.22 11.67 25.66
CA LEU A 44 6.36 12.85 24.79
C LEU A 44 6.37 12.45 23.31
N GLN A 45 7.08 11.37 22.95
CA GLN A 45 7.06 10.84 21.60
C GLN A 45 5.65 10.40 21.20
N ALA A 46 4.95 9.65 22.05
CA ALA A 46 3.58 9.22 21.78
C ALA A 46 2.64 10.43 21.61
N MET A 47 2.78 11.47 22.43
CA MET A 47 2.01 12.71 22.31
C MET A 47 2.29 13.43 20.98
N VAL A 48 3.55 13.54 20.56
CA VAL A 48 3.93 14.15 19.27
C VAL A 48 3.36 13.33 18.11
N GLU A 49 3.44 12.00 18.17
CA GLU A 49 2.88 11.12 17.13
C GLU A 49 1.36 11.25 17.03
N ILE A 50 0.65 11.24 18.16
CA ILE A 50 -0.80 11.44 18.22
C ILE A 50 -1.18 12.82 17.69
N TRP A 51 -0.47 13.86 18.12
CA TRP A 51 -0.70 15.23 17.65
C TRP A 51 -0.50 15.35 16.14
N LEU A 52 0.64 14.88 15.62
CA LEU A 52 0.92 14.87 14.18
C LEU A 52 -0.14 14.07 13.41
N GLN A 53 -0.57 12.93 13.93
CA GLN A 53 -1.61 12.12 13.31
C GLN A 53 -2.93 12.86 13.21
N ASN A 54 -3.35 13.55 14.28
CA ASN A 54 -4.57 14.35 14.30
C ASN A 54 -4.45 15.54 13.33
N ARG A 55 -3.31 16.24 13.29
CA ARG A 55 -3.08 17.35 12.34
C ARG A 55 -3.17 16.87 10.88
N ARG A 56 -2.56 15.72 10.57
CA ARG A 56 -2.62 15.12 9.23
C ARG A 56 -4.03 14.72 8.83
N GLU A 57 -4.83 14.20 9.78
CA GLU A 57 -6.22 13.86 9.52
C GLU A 57 -7.08 15.09 9.25
N LEU A 58 -6.89 16.18 10.01
CA LEU A 58 -7.58 17.44 9.74
C LEU A 58 -7.23 18.01 8.36
N TYR A 59 -5.95 17.93 7.97
CA TYR A 59 -5.51 18.32 6.63
C TYR A 59 -6.16 17.45 5.55
N ASP A 60 -6.14 16.12 5.74
CA ASP A 60 -6.70 15.16 4.81
C ASP A 60 -8.22 15.32 4.60
N GLN A 61 -8.93 15.76 5.63
CA GLN A 61 -10.37 16.08 5.56
C GLN A 61 -10.65 17.42 4.88
N SER A 62 -9.69 18.36 4.88
CA SER A 62 -9.85 19.67 4.22
C SER A 62 -9.77 19.59 2.70
N ILE A 63 -9.20 18.51 2.16
CA ILE A 63 -9.08 18.28 0.72
C ILE A 63 -10.37 17.65 0.19
N LYS A 64 -11.01 18.29 -0.79
CA LYS A 64 -12.13 17.71 -1.52
C LYS A 64 -11.64 16.55 -2.39
N LYS A 65 -12.20 15.36 -2.14
CA LYS A 65 -11.85 14.11 -2.82
C LYS A 65 -13.02 13.66 -3.67
N ILE A 66 -12.72 13.21 -4.87
CA ILE A 66 -13.67 12.66 -5.83
C ILE A 66 -13.34 11.19 -6.11
N LEU A 67 -14.34 10.43 -6.55
CA LEU A 67 -14.19 9.03 -6.93
C LEU A 67 -14.56 8.88 -8.40
N LEU A 68 -13.63 8.36 -9.19
CA LEU A 68 -13.75 8.19 -10.63
C LEU A 68 -13.87 6.70 -10.95
N ALA A 69 -14.96 6.30 -11.60
CA ALA A 69 -15.10 5.00 -12.23
C ALA A 69 -14.49 5.02 -13.63
N ILE A 70 -13.74 3.97 -13.94
CA ILE A 70 -13.03 3.82 -15.21
C ILE A 70 -13.55 2.59 -15.91
N ASP A 71 -14.12 2.79 -17.09
CA ASP A 71 -14.62 1.74 -17.96
C ASP A 71 -13.74 1.66 -19.21
N VAL A 72 -13.01 0.57 -19.38
CA VAL A 72 -12.13 0.35 -20.54
C VAL A 72 -12.82 -0.62 -21.51
N PRO A 73 -12.86 -0.32 -22.82
CA PRO A 73 -13.51 -1.19 -23.80
C PRO A 73 -12.76 -2.50 -24.03
N LYS A 74 -13.51 -3.49 -24.53
CA LYS A 74 -13.07 -4.90 -24.65
C LYS A 74 -11.85 -5.11 -25.56
N GLU A 75 -11.73 -4.29 -26.61
CA GLU A 75 -10.74 -4.45 -27.69
C GLU A 75 -9.44 -3.68 -27.42
N THR A 76 -9.02 -3.63 -26.17
CA THR A 76 -7.84 -2.87 -25.77
C THR A 76 -6.59 -3.74 -25.87
N GLU A 77 -5.73 -3.45 -26.85
CA GLU A 77 -4.43 -4.13 -27.06
C GLU A 77 -3.34 -3.68 -26.07
N GLN A 78 -3.68 -2.83 -25.11
CA GLN A 78 -2.71 -2.25 -24.18
C GLN A 78 -2.25 -3.28 -23.15
N SER A 79 -0.94 -3.35 -22.94
CA SER A 79 -0.33 -4.20 -21.92
C SER A 79 -0.33 -3.51 -20.55
N PRO A 80 -0.03 -4.23 -19.45
CA PRO A 80 0.16 -3.61 -18.13
C PRO A 80 1.20 -2.48 -18.12
N GLN A 81 2.12 -2.44 -19.09
CA GLN A 81 3.07 -1.34 -19.28
C GLN A 81 2.37 0.02 -19.47
N ALA A 82 1.20 0.05 -20.09
CA ALA A 82 0.40 1.26 -20.24
C ALA A 82 0.01 1.84 -18.87
N VAL A 83 -0.33 0.98 -17.92
CA VAL A 83 -0.64 1.40 -16.53
C VAL A 83 0.62 1.82 -15.78
N GLU A 84 1.79 1.25 -16.11
CA GLU A 84 3.08 1.72 -15.58
C GLU A 84 3.33 3.20 -15.91
N HIS A 85 2.94 3.64 -17.12
CA HIS A 85 3.01 5.04 -17.52
C HIS A 85 2.02 5.93 -16.75
N ILE A 86 0.81 5.44 -16.45
CA ILE A 86 -0.16 6.14 -15.58
C ILE A 86 0.45 6.36 -14.19
N PHE A 87 1.06 5.34 -13.58
CA PHE A 87 1.73 5.53 -12.28
C PHE A 87 2.90 6.50 -12.39
N SER A 88 3.65 6.48 -13.49
CA SER A 88 4.77 7.37 -13.70
C SER A 88 4.35 8.84 -13.76
N SER A 89 3.21 9.17 -14.38
CA SER A 89 2.70 10.55 -14.41
C SER A 89 2.32 11.04 -13.00
N LEU A 90 1.82 10.15 -12.13
CA LEU A 90 1.46 10.48 -10.75
C LEU A 90 2.66 10.79 -9.85
N ALA A 91 3.86 10.34 -10.20
CA ALA A 91 5.07 10.67 -9.45
C ALA A 91 5.32 12.19 -9.40
N SER A 92 4.85 12.92 -10.42
CA SER A 92 4.99 14.39 -10.52
C SER A 92 4.22 15.15 -9.43
N THR A 93 3.25 14.51 -8.78
CA THR A 93 2.43 15.13 -7.73
C THR A 93 3.11 15.16 -6.36
N TYR A 94 4.36 14.68 -6.26
CA TYR A 94 5.09 14.68 -5.00
C TYR A 94 5.35 16.11 -4.49
N ALA A 95 4.67 16.48 -3.40
CA ALA A 95 4.89 17.72 -2.68
C ALA A 95 5.27 17.46 -1.23
N ARG A 96 6.53 17.75 -0.86
CA ARG A 96 7.02 17.57 0.52
C ARG A 96 6.46 18.61 1.51
N GLY A 97 6.16 19.82 1.03
CA GLY A 97 5.79 20.97 1.86
C GLY A 97 6.94 21.48 2.74
N THR A 98 6.75 22.66 3.34
CA THR A 98 7.74 23.22 4.30
C THR A 98 7.63 22.53 5.67
N VAL A 99 8.63 22.73 6.54
CA VAL A 99 8.61 22.19 7.91
C VAL A 99 7.38 22.65 8.68
N TYR A 100 7.02 23.93 8.54
CA TYR A 100 5.82 24.51 9.16
C TYR A 100 4.53 23.87 8.63
N GLU A 101 4.40 23.69 7.32
CA GLU A 101 3.22 23.03 6.74
C GLU A 101 3.08 21.58 7.23
N ARG A 102 4.19 20.84 7.30
CA ARG A 102 4.19 19.44 7.70
C ARG A 102 3.87 19.24 9.18
N TRP A 103 4.45 20.06 10.06
CA TRP A 103 4.24 19.93 11.50
C TRP A 103 2.95 20.62 11.93
N TRP A 104 2.76 21.89 11.58
CA TRP A 104 1.65 22.70 12.08
C TRP A 104 0.37 22.54 11.27
N LYS A 105 0.46 22.56 9.93
CA LYS A 105 -0.73 22.33 9.08
C LYS A 105 -1.04 20.84 8.89
N GLY A 106 -0.09 19.96 9.20
CA GLY A 106 -0.25 18.52 8.99
C GLY A 106 -0.16 18.09 7.52
N LYS A 107 0.42 18.91 6.65
CA LYS A 107 0.53 18.62 5.21
C LYS A 107 1.29 17.33 4.98
N THR A 108 0.66 16.42 4.25
CA THR A 108 1.26 15.17 3.74
C THR A 108 1.24 15.20 2.24
N PRO A 109 2.14 14.45 1.56
CA PRO A 109 1.96 14.19 0.14
C PRO A 109 0.57 13.60 -0.10
N ASP A 110 -0.09 14.11 -1.12
CA ASP A 110 -1.39 13.59 -1.53
C ASP A 110 -1.23 12.14 -2.00
N TYR A 111 -2.30 11.37 -1.86
CA TYR A 111 -2.31 9.96 -2.20
C TYR A 111 -3.55 9.64 -3.03
N PHE A 112 -3.39 8.62 -3.86
CA PHE A 112 -4.42 8.13 -4.77
C PHE A 112 -4.89 6.76 -4.26
N SER A 113 -6.19 6.50 -4.30
CA SER A 113 -6.74 5.18 -3.98
C SER A 113 -7.12 4.48 -5.26
N PHE A 114 -6.38 3.46 -5.64
CA PHE A 114 -6.72 2.58 -6.75
C PHE A 114 -7.51 1.40 -6.21
N GLU A 115 -8.76 1.27 -6.64
CA GLU A 115 -9.71 0.33 -6.05
C GLU A 115 -10.29 -0.59 -7.12
N ILE A 116 -10.42 -1.87 -6.77
CA ILE A 116 -11.14 -2.88 -7.55
C ILE A 116 -12.24 -3.39 -6.65
N VAL A 117 -13.48 -3.15 -7.04
CA VAL A 117 -14.65 -3.42 -6.20
C VAL A 117 -15.54 -4.39 -6.94
N SER A 118 -15.91 -5.49 -6.26
CA SER A 118 -16.98 -6.38 -6.68
C SER A 118 -18.20 -6.13 -5.80
N LEU A 119 -19.28 -5.65 -6.40
CA LEU A 119 -20.57 -5.43 -5.76
C LEU A 119 -21.54 -6.49 -6.27
N GLY A 120 -21.82 -7.51 -5.46
CA GLY A 120 -22.71 -8.58 -5.90
C GLY A 120 -22.23 -9.36 -7.14
N GLY A 121 -20.92 -9.44 -7.37
CA GLY A 121 -20.33 -10.06 -8.57
C GLY A 121 -20.05 -9.09 -9.73
N TYR A 122 -20.56 -7.86 -9.68
CA TYR A 122 -20.26 -6.83 -10.66
C TYR A 122 -18.95 -6.12 -10.31
N THR A 123 -17.95 -6.18 -11.21
CA THR A 123 -16.61 -5.64 -10.95
C THR A 123 -16.41 -4.28 -11.60
N GLN A 124 -15.97 -3.29 -10.81
CA GLN A 124 -15.66 -1.92 -11.25
C GLN A 124 -14.25 -1.51 -10.83
N PHE A 125 -13.54 -0.85 -11.73
CA PHE A 125 -12.29 -0.15 -11.44
C PHE A 125 -12.58 1.28 -11.04
N LEU A 126 -12.00 1.70 -9.92
CA LEU A 126 -12.22 3.02 -9.33
C LEU A 126 -10.87 3.67 -8.98
N ILE A 127 -10.79 4.98 -9.13
CA ILE A 127 -9.70 5.81 -8.63
C ILE A 127 -10.27 6.93 -7.78
N ARG A 128 -9.87 6.99 -6.52
CA ARG A 128 -10.15 8.14 -5.64
C ARG A 128 -8.96 9.07 -5.62
N THR A 129 -9.21 10.35 -5.86
CA THR A 129 -8.16 11.39 -5.92
C THR A 129 -8.66 12.71 -5.34
N ALA A 130 -7.75 13.65 -5.08
CA ALA A 130 -8.13 15.04 -4.83
C ALA A 130 -8.66 15.67 -6.12
N GLU A 131 -9.68 16.52 -6.01
CA GLU A 131 -10.33 17.16 -7.16
C GLU A 131 -9.34 17.89 -8.08
N MET A 132 -8.31 18.51 -7.50
CA MET A 132 -7.25 19.20 -8.25
C MET A 132 -6.43 18.31 -9.20
N TYR A 133 -6.47 16.98 -9.03
CA TYR A 133 -5.75 16.03 -9.88
C TYR A 133 -6.69 15.28 -10.84
N ARG A 134 -7.96 15.68 -10.96
CA ARG A 134 -8.92 15.06 -11.89
C ARG A 134 -8.37 15.06 -13.32
N ASP A 135 -8.01 16.25 -13.82
CA ASP A 135 -7.53 16.43 -15.19
C ASP A 135 -6.23 15.66 -15.44
N LEU A 136 -5.35 15.57 -14.44
CA LEU A 136 -4.12 14.77 -14.53
C LEU A 136 -4.42 13.28 -14.69
N ILE A 137 -5.37 12.75 -13.92
CA ILE A 137 -5.78 11.34 -13.97
C ILE A 137 -6.46 11.05 -15.31
N GLU A 138 -7.44 11.87 -15.69
CA GLU A 138 -8.15 11.74 -16.97
C GLU A 138 -7.17 11.77 -18.15
N ALA A 139 -6.29 12.77 -18.22
CA ALA A 139 -5.29 12.87 -19.28
C ALA A 139 -4.33 11.66 -19.30
N SER A 140 -3.92 11.16 -18.12
CA SER A 140 -3.04 9.99 -18.03
C SER A 140 -3.73 8.71 -18.51
N ILE A 141 -5.02 8.55 -18.20
CA ILE A 141 -5.82 7.42 -18.67
C ILE A 141 -6.04 7.53 -20.17
N TYR A 142 -6.54 8.66 -20.69
CA TYR A 142 -6.82 8.83 -22.11
C TYR A 142 -5.57 8.73 -23.00
N ALA A 143 -4.40 9.12 -22.49
CA ALA A 143 -3.14 8.95 -23.23
C ALA A 143 -2.76 7.48 -23.48
N GLN A 144 -3.22 6.57 -22.62
CA GLN A 144 -2.94 5.14 -22.69
C GLN A 144 -4.15 4.34 -23.21
N TYR A 145 -5.35 4.81 -22.89
CA TYR A 145 -6.65 4.22 -23.19
C TYR A 145 -7.57 5.30 -23.77
N PRO A 146 -7.42 5.68 -25.06
CA PRO A 146 -8.20 6.77 -25.65
C PRO A 146 -9.72 6.54 -25.63
N ASP A 147 -10.12 5.28 -25.74
CA ASP A 147 -11.53 4.86 -25.78
C ASP A 147 -12.12 4.58 -24.36
N ALA A 148 -11.37 4.84 -23.28
CA ALA A 148 -11.88 4.66 -21.92
C ALA A 148 -12.98 5.68 -21.60
N GLU A 149 -13.88 5.35 -20.68
CA GLU A 149 -14.86 6.28 -20.12
C GLU A 149 -14.54 6.53 -18.65
N VAL A 150 -14.33 7.79 -18.28
CA VAL A 150 -14.06 8.20 -16.89
C VAL A 150 -15.27 8.96 -16.37
N THR A 151 -15.96 8.42 -15.37
CA THR A 151 -17.17 9.01 -14.78
C THR A 151 -17.01 9.22 -13.29
N GLU A 152 -17.45 10.35 -12.77
CA GLU A 152 -17.52 10.57 -11.32
C GLU A 152 -18.71 9.81 -10.71
N VAL A 153 -18.47 9.09 -9.60
CA VAL A 153 -19.47 8.24 -8.94
C VAL A 153 -19.48 8.47 -7.43
N GLU A 154 -20.59 8.12 -6.79
CA GLU A 154 -20.70 8.16 -5.32
C GLU A 154 -19.83 7.09 -4.64
N ASP A 155 -19.40 7.36 -3.41
CA ASP A 155 -18.55 6.44 -2.64
C ASP A 155 -19.37 5.23 -2.18
N TYR A 156 -19.11 4.08 -2.79
CA TYR A 156 -19.79 2.82 -2.47
C TYR A 156 -19.67 2.40 -1.00
N VAL A 157 -18.69 2.94 -0.25
CA VAL A 157 -18.52 2.64 1.17
C VAL A 157 -19.69 3.18 2.01
N ASP A 158 -20.35 4.26 1.57
CA ASP A 158 -21.46 4.87 2.30
C ASP A 158 -22.71 3.98 2.35
N ARG A 159 -22.76 2.94 1.51
CA ARG A 159 -23.79 1.88 1.55
C ARG A 159 -23.74 1.06 2.84
N ILE A 160 -22.61 1.06 3.56
CA ILE A 160 -22.41 0.25 4.76
C ILE A 160 -22.16 1.16 5.97
N PRO A 161 -23.00 1.09 7.03
CA PRO A 161 -22.75 1.84 8.24
C PRO A 161 -21.47 1.33 8.93
N LEU A 162 -20.60 2.27 9.35
CA LEU A 162 -19.37 1.94 10.08
C LEU A 162 -19.63 1.14 11.37
N ASN A 163 -20.79 1.35 11.99
CA ASN A 163 -21.30 0.60 13.13
C ASN A 163 -22.41 -0.36 12.69
N PHE A 164 -22.09 -1.27 11.79
CA PHE A 164 -23.04 -2.29 11.36
C PHE A 164 -23.37 -3.29 12.48
N ASP A 165 -24.56 -3.89 12.36
CA ASP A 165 -24.97 -4.98 13.21
C ASP A 165 -24.24 -6.28 12.84
N THR A 166 -23.43 -6.75 13.80
CA THR A 166 -22.64 -7.98 13.67
C THR A 166 -23.48 -9.26 13.71
N GLN A 167 -24.77 -9.18 14.05
CA GLN A 167 -25.69 -10.31 14.00
C GLN A 167 -26.20 -10.54 12.57
N ALA A 168 -26.60 -9.47 11.88
CA ALA A 168 -27.09 -9.55 10.49
C ALA A 168 -25.97 -9.72 9.45
N TYR A 169 -24.81 -9.09 9.67
CA TYR A 169 -23.71 -9.06 8.70
C TYR A 169 -22.39 -9.55 9.29
N ASP A 170 -21.53 -10.12 8.46
CA ASP A 170 -20.16 -10.45 8.82
C ASP A 170 -19.16 -9.73 7.89
N LEU A 171 -17.99 -9.41 8.44
CA LEU A 171 -16.92 -8.73 7.72
C LEU A 171 -15.61 -9.48 7.93
N TRP A 172 -14.96 -9.85 6.84
CA TRP A 172 -13.56 -10.22 6.88
C TRP A 172 -12.71 -9.14 6.24
N GLY A 173 -11.64 -8.73 6.91
CA GLY A 173 -10.76 -7.71 6.37
C GLY A 173 -9.33 -7.92 6.79
N THR A 174 -8.41 -7.47 5.94
CA THR A 174 -6.98 -7.47 6.24
C THR A 174 -6.27 -6.30 5.56
N GLU A 175 -5.09 -5.99 6.08
CA GLU A 175 -4.11 -5.15 5.41
C GLU A 175 -2.93 -6.04 5.07
N PHE A 176 -2.50 -6.03 3.82
CA PHE A 176 -1.36 -6.82 3.38
C PHE A 176 -0.04 -6.17 3.81
N GLN A 177 0.98 -7.02 3.94
CA GLN A 177 2.35 -6.66 4.22
C GLN A 177 3.25 -7.50 3.32
N LEU A 178 4.47 -7.02 3.10
CA LEU A 178 5.48 -7.82 2.45
C LEU A 178 6.03 -8.89 3.39
N ALA A 179 6.33 -10.07 2.86
CA ALA A 179 6.92 -11.18 3.60
C ALA A 179 8.38 -10.93 3.96
N LYS A 180 9.13 -10.26 3.07
CA LYS A 180 10.52 -9.82 3.25
C LYS A 180 10.62 -8.28 3.20
N SER A 181 11.83 -7.75 3.38
CA SER A 181 12.10 -6.30 3.25
C SER A 181 11.59 -5.74 1.92
N GLU A 182 11.15 -4.47 1.92
CA GLU A 182 10.62 -3.77 0.73
C GLU A 182 11.60 -3.67 -0.45
N VAL A 183 12.89 -3.89 -0.18
CA VAL A 183 13.95 -3.93 -1.19
C VAL A 183 13.77 -5.09 -2.18
N TYR A 184 13.22 -6.22 -1.73
CA TYR A 184 12.98 -7.38 -2.59
C TYR A 184 11.68 -7.14 -3.38
N PRO A 185 11.69 -7.30 -4.73
CA PRO A 185 10.47 -7.14 -5.52
C PRO A 185 9.52 -8.33 -5.39
N ILE A 186 8.24 -8.08 -5.67
CA ILE A 186 7.27 -9.15 -5.97
C ILE A 186 7.46 -9.66 -7.41
N LYS A 187 6.78 -10.75 -7.77
CA LYS A 187 6.74 -11.21 -9.16
C LYS A 187 5.99 -10.18 -10.01
N THR A 188 6.61 -9.70 -11.08
CA THR A 188 6.07 -8.66 -11.97
C THR A 188 5.51 -9.23 -13.27
N TYR A 189 4.68 -8.45 -13.99
CA TYR A 189 4.00 -8.87 -15.23
C TYR A 189 4.92 -9.45 -16.31
N PRO A 190 6.17 -8.98 -16.55
CA PRO A 190 7.05 -9.60 -17.55
C PRO A 190 7.43 -11.03 -17.21
N GLU A 191 7.34 -11.44 -15.94
CA GLU A 191 7.59 -12.83 -15.51
C GLU A 191 6.36 -13.75 -15.72
N PHE A 192 5.24 -13.22 -16.20
CA PHE A 192 4.04 -13.99 -16.57
C PHE A 192 3.97 -14.30 -18.08
N GLU A 193 4.90 -13.75 -18.87
CA GLU A 193 5.06 -14.09 -20.29
C GLU A 193 5.81 -15.42 -20.43
N HIS A 194 5.20 -16.39 -21.11
CA HIS A 194 5.88 -17.64 -21.42
C HIS A 194 6.90 -17.40 -22.54
N GLN A 195 8.20 -17.50 -22.20
CA GLN A 195 9.33 -17.23 -23.11
C GLN A 195 9.30 -18.03 -24.43
N LEU A 196 8.63 -19.19 -24.46
CA LEU A 196 8.57 -20.07 -25.63
C LEU A 196 7.34 -19.82 -26.52
N SER A 197 6.19 -19.50 -25.94
CA SER A 197 4.92 -19.33 -26.68
C SER A 197 4.56 -17.87 -26.93
N GLN A 198 5.27 -16.91 -26.29
CA GLN A 198 4.93 -15.49 -26.25
C GLN A 198 3.48 -15.22 -25.79
N GLU A 199 2.84 -16.22 -25.17
CA GLU A 199 1.50 -16.08 -24.64
C GLU A 199 1.58 -15.36 -23.29
N PHE A 200 1.04 -14.15 -23.24
CA PHE A 200 0.90 -13.39 -22.02
C PHE A 200 -0.31 -13.91 -21.23
N LYS A 201 -0.05 -14.57 -20.10
CA LYS A 201 -1.08 -14.93 -19.13
C LYS A 201 -1.26 -13.79 -18.15
N ASP A 202 -2.36 -13.07 -18.33
CA ASP A 202 -2.68 -11.92 -17.50
C ASP A 202 -2.76 -12.31 -16.00
N PRO A 203 -1.94 -11.71 -15.13
CA PRO A 203 -2.03 -11.97 -13.69
C PRO A 203 -3.38 -11.55 -13.07
N MET A 204 -4.05 -10.51 -13.58
CA MET A 204 -5.33 -10.06 -13.02
C MET A 204 -6.51 -10.96 -13.39
N ALA A 205 -6.36 -11.85 -14.38
CA ALA A 205 -7.43 -12.73 -14.84
C ALA A 205 -8.04 -13.56 -13.72
N GLN A 206 -7.19 -14.27 -12.95
CA GLN A 206 -7.65 -15.11 -11.85
C GLN A 206 -8.35 -14.27 -10.76
N PHE A 207 -7.83 -13.09 -10.47
CA PHE A 207 -8.39 -12.19 -9.48
C PHE A 207 -9.80 -11.72 -9.89
N LEU A 208 -9.96 -11.25 -11.13
CA LEU A 208 -11.23 -10.77 -11.68
C LEU A 208 -12.27 -11.90 -11.83
N GLU A 209 -11.85 -13.11 -12.20
CA GLU A 209 -12.74 -14.27 -12.27
C GLU A 209 -13.36 -14.58 -10.91
N ILE A 210 -12.57 -14.54 -9.83
CA ILE A 210 -13.05 -14.75 -8.47
C ILE A 210 -14.03 -13.65 -8.07
N LEU A 211 -13.71 -12.39 -8.38
CA LEU A 211 -14.59 -11.25 -8.12
C LEU A 211 -15.93 -11.37 -8.85
N SER A 212 -15.93 -11.91 -10.07
CA SER A 212 -17.15 -12.10 -10.87
C SER A 212 -18.10 -13.20 -10.35
N ARG A 213 -17.59 -14.10 -9.50
CA ARG A 213 -18.34 -15.23 -8.90
C ARG A 213 -18.89 -14.93 -7.51
N ILE A 214 -18.72 -13.71 -7.03
CA ILE A 214 -19.26 -13.28 -5.73
C ILE A 214 -20.79 -13.20 -5.83
N ASN A 215 -21.47 -13.61 -4.76
CA ASN A 215 -22.94 -13.62 -4.72
C ASN A 215 -23.50 -12.19 -4.62
N PRO A 216 -24.75 -11.94 -5.08
CA PRO A 216 -25.39 -10.61 -5.00
C PRO A 216 -25.42 -9.95 -3.62
N ASP A 217 -25.48 -10.74 -2.53
CA ASP A 217 -25.47 -10.26 -1.13
C ASP A 217 -24.07 -10.15 -0.50
N GLU A 218 -23.02 -10.30 -1.31
CA GLU A 218 -21.63 -10.26 -0.90
C GLU A 218 -20.87 -9.21 -1.71
N ASP A 219 -19.95 -8.51 -1.05
CA ASP A 219 -19.11 -7.51 -1.67
C ASP A 219 -17.64 -7.78 -1.35
N VAL A 220 -16.77 -7.59 -2.33
CA VAL A 220 -15.31 -7.64 -2.15
C VAL A 220 -14.72 -6.30 -2.56
N TRP A 221 -13.99 -5.66 -1.65
CA TRP A 221 -13.37 -4.38 -1.89
C TRP A 221 -11.86 -4.48 -1.74
N PHE A 222 -11.14 -4.28 -2.83
CA PHE A 222 -9.69 -4.28 -2.88
C PHE A 222 -9.18 -2.86 -3.10
N GLN A 223 -8.28 -2.40 -2.23
CA GLN A 223 -7.79 -1.03 -2.21
C GLN A 223 -6.28 -0.99 -2.18
N ILE A 224 -5.69 -0.20 -3.05
CA ILE A 224 -4.28 0.11 -3.13
C ILE A 224 -4.13 1.62 -2.97
N LEU A 225 -3.68 2.06 -1.80
CA LEU A 225 -3.30 3.45 -1.59
C LEU A 225 -1.88 3.66 -2.11
N VAL A 226 -1.72 4.61 -3.03
CA VAL A 226 -0.46 4.95 -3.69
C VAL A 226 -0.09 6.37 -3.32
N THR A 227 1.06 6.55 -2.69
CA THR A 227 1.59 7.87 -2.29
C THR A 227 2.95 8.09 -2.96
N PRO A 228 3.12 9.16 -3.74
CA PRO A 228 4.43 9.53 -4.29
C PRO A 228 5.46 9.68 -3.16
N THR A 229 6.68 9.22 -3.40
CA THR A 229 7.77 9.30 -2.42
C THR A 229 9.09 9.66 -3.08
N THR A 230 10.09 10.03 -2.29
CA THR A 230 11.45 10.27 -2.76
C THR A 230 12.27 8.99 -2.82
N ASP A 231 13.42 9.08 -3.48
CA ASP A 231 14.38 7.99 -3.70
C ASP A 231 15.15 7.51 -2.45
N TYR A 232 14.73 7.89 -1.24
CA TYR A 232 15.44 7.50 -0.02
C TYR A 232 15.59 5.98 0.14
N TRP A 233 14.60 5.23 -0.34
CA TRP A 233 14.53 3.77 -0.24
C TRP A 233 15.53 3.06 -1.15
N LYS A 234 15.97 3.70 -2.24
CA LYS A 234 17.01 3.15 -3.13
C LYS A 234 18.33 2.94 -2.38
N ASN A 235 18.61 3.78 -1.38
CA ASN A 235 19.78 3.61 -0.51
C ASN A 235 19.68 2.38 0.39
N HIS A 236 18.47 1.96 0.78
CA HIS A 236 18.27 0.70 1.50
C HIS A 236 18.56 -0.49 0.59
N GLY A 237 18.19 -0.39 -0.69
CA GLY A 237 18.52 -1.38 -1.71
C GLY A 237 20.03 -1.54 -1.90
N LYS A 238 20.75 -0.43 -2.10
CA LYS A 238 22.21 -0.44 -2.22
C LYS A 238 22.89 -1.11 -1.01
N LYS A 239 22.45 -0.76 0.21
CA LYS A 239 22.97 -1.38 1.44
C LYS A 239 22.70 -2.88 1.52
N GLU A 240 21.58 -3.36 1.00
CA GLU A 240 21.26 -4.78 0.99
C GLU A 240 22.10 -5.54 -0.05
N VAL A 241 22.26 -4.97 -1.24
CA VAL A 241 23.16 -5.50 -2.29
C VAL A 241 24.59 -5.57 -1.78
N ASP A 242 25.07 -4.51 -1.12
CA ASP A 242 26.38 -4.48 -0.47
C ASP A 242 26.58 -5.62 0.54
N LYS A 243 25.56 -5.95 1.34
CA LYS A 243 25.64 -7.05 2.31
C LYS A 243 25.75 -8.41 1.63
N ILE A 244 24.98 -8.63 0.56
CA ILE A 244 25.02 -9.88 -0.21
C ILE A 244 26.41 -10.03 -0.85
N ILE A 245 26.95 -8.96 -1.43
CA ILE A 245 28.26 -8.96 -2.08
C ILE A 245 29.41 -9.11 -1.08
N LYS A 246 29.34 -8.42 0.07
CA LYS A 246 30.43 -8.38 1.07
C LYS A 246 30.33 -9.48 2.12
N GLN A 247 29.32 -10.35 2.06
CA GLN A 247 29.03 -11.39 3.07
C GLN A 247 29.17 -10.85 4.51
N GLN A 248 28.66 -9.64 4.77
CA GLN A 248 28.76 -9.05 6.10
C GLN A 248 27.57 -9.52 6.96
N GLU A 249 27.85 -10.39 7.93
CA GLU A 249 26.95 -10.61 9.05
C GLU A 249 26.92 -9.34 9.91
N LEU A 250 25.78 -8.66 9.95
CA LEU A 250 25.54 -7.60 10.92
C LEU A 250 25.13 -8.23 12.25
N GLY A 251 26.11 -8.77 12.97
CA GLY A 251 26.03 -9.07 14.39
C GLY A 251 26.02 -7.79 15.21
N GLY A 252 24.94 -7.01 15.11
CA GLY A 252 24.72 -5.82 15.94
C GLY A 252 23.58 -6.10 16.92
N SER A 253 23.90 -6.19 18.20
CA SER A 253 22.97 -6.43 19.31
C SER A 253 21.67 -5.60 19.15
N VAL A 254 20.55 -6.33 18.98
CA VAL A 254 19.20 -5.78 18.70
C VAL A 254 18.78 -4.72 19.74
N TRP A 255 19.24 -4.89 20.97
CA TRP A 255 19.03 -3.99 22.09
C TRP A 255 19.64 -2.59 21.87
N LEU A 256 20.86 -2.49 21.33
CA LEU A 256 21.53 -1.21 21.03
C LEU A 256 20.84 -0.43 19.91
N ARG A 257 20.27 -1.14 18.93
CA ARG A 257 19.51 -0.53 17.83
C ARG A 257 18.16 0.00 18.31
N TRP A 258 17.54 -0.64 19.29
CA TRP A 258 16.32 -0.14 19.92
C TRP A 258 16.59 1.12 20.75
N PHE A 259 17.66 1.12 21.56
CA PHE A 259 18.08 2.30 22.32
C PHE A 259 18.45 3.48 21.43
N SER A 260 19.22 3.27 20.35
CA SER A 260 19.59 4.37 19.45
C SER A 260 18.39 4.97 18.72
N TYR A 261 17.39 4.17 18.35
CA TYR A 261 16.18 4.65 17.68
C TYR A 261 15.33 5.58 18.56
N LEU A 262 15.35 5.37 19.89
CA LEU A 262 14.68 6.26 20.85
C LEU A 262 15.31 7.67 20.89
N PHE A 263 16.60 7.81 20.58
CA PHE A 263 17.31 9.09 20.64
C PHE A 263 17.44 9.83 19.29
N VAL A 264 17.20 9.17 18.16
CA VAL A 264 17.37 9.74 16.79
C VAL A 264 16.38 10.87 16.45
N GLN A 265 15.27 11.03 17.17
CA GLN A 265 14.30 12.12 16.94
C GLN A 265 14.63 13.42 17.68
N ILE A 266 15.67 13.45 18.51
CA ILE A 266 16.09 14.65 19.25
C ILE A 266 17.17 15.40 18.44
N PRO A 267 16.94 16.65 18.00
CA PRO A 267 17.94 17.40 17.26
C PRO A 267 19.08 17.84 18.18
N GLY A 268 20.32 17.50 17.80
CA GLY A 268 21.54 18.16 18.26
C GLY A 268 22.31 17.46 19.39
N LYS A 269 23.60 17.18 19.12
CA LYS A 269 24.78 16.98 20.00
C LYS A 269 24.70 16.15 21.31
N PHE A 270 23.53 15.73 21.78
CA PHE A 270 23.37 15.00 23.04
C PHE A 270 23.51 13.48 22.87
N ILE A 271 23.23 12.98 21.65
CA ILE A 271 23.17 11.55 21.33
C ILE A 271 24.55 10.87 21.46
N TYR A 272 25.61 11.50 20.95
CA TYR A 272 26.94 10.86 20.90
C TYR A 272 27.51 10.54 22.28
N THR A 273 27.28 11.41 23.25
CA THR A 273 27.80 11.27 24.62
C THR A 273 27.06 10.25 25.47
N VAL A 274 25.76 10.04 25.24
CA VAL A 274 24.99 9.07 26.04
C VAL A 274 25.19 7.64 25.50
N THR A 275 25.39 7.49 24.19
CA THR A 275 25.62 6.16 23.58
C THR A 275 26.94 5.51 23.95
N GLU A 276 28.02 6.27 24.13
CA GLU A 276 29.30 5.67 24.58
C GLU A 276 29.25 5.24 26.04
N THR A 277 28.67 6.07 26.92
CA THR A 277 28.63 5.81 28.37
C THR A 277 27.82 4.56 28.73
N VAL A 278 26.70 4.32 28.05
CA VAL A 278 25.88 3.11 28.30
C VAL A 278 26.51 1.86 27.66
N LEU A 279 27.24 2.01 26.55
CA LEU A 279 27.90 0.88 25.89
C LEU A 279 29.13 0.40 26.67
N SER A 280 29.84 1.30 27.35
CA SER A 280 30.98 0.97 28.21
C SER A 280 30.59 0.40 29.57
N GLY A 281 29.38 0.65 30.06
CA GLY A 281 28.93 0.26 31.42
C GLY A 281 28.35 -1.15 31.54
N ILE A 282 28.16 -1.89 30.44
CA ILE A 282 27.52 -3.23 30.43
C ILE A 282 28.51 -4.35 30.08
N ILE A 283 29.77 -4.01 29.77
CA ILE A 283 30.84 -5.00 29.54
C ILE A 283 31.80 -4.94 30.72
N GLU A 284 31.50 -5.70 31.76
CA GLU A 284 32.51 -6.05 32.77
C GLU A 284 33.65 -6.83 32.09
N PRO A 285 34.92 -6.52 32.37
CA PRO A 285 36.06 -7.17 31.74
C PRO A 285 36.32 -8.52 32.40
N GLN A 286 35.55 -9.55 32.03
CA GLN A 286 35.98 -10.94 32.22
C GLN A 286 36.86 -11.32 31.03
N ALA A 287 38.10 -11.70 31.36
CA ALA A 287 39.19 -11.97 30.45
C ALA A 287 38.77 -12.84 29.25
N SER A 288 38.81 -12.28 28.05
CA SER A 288 38.89 -13.02 26.81
C SER A 288 39.76 -12.19 25.88
N SER A 289 40.93 -12.75 25.59
CA SER A 289 41.94 -12.22 24.68
C SER A 289 41.32 -11.47 23.50
N VAL A 290 41.43 -10.14 23.50
CA VAL A 290 41.36 -9.36 22.28
C VAL A 290 42.65 -9.67 21.53
N THR A 291 42.63 -10.79 20.80
CA THR A 291 43.54 -10.96 19.67
C THR A 291 43.27 -9.77 18.78
N THR A 292 44.30 -8.95 18.60
CA THR A 292 44.34 -7.89 17.60
C THR A 292 44.12 -8.53 16.24
N LEU A 293 42.86 -8.60 15.81
CA LEU A 293 42.52 -8.86 14.43
C LEU A 293 43.04 -7.65 13.64
N GLY A 294 44.16 -7.87 12.96
CA GLY A 294 44.64 -7.00 11.90
C GLY A 294 43.54 -6.75 10.86
N PRO A 295 43.71 -5.78 9.97
CA PRO A 295 42.68 -5.42 9.01
C PRO A 295 42.39 -6.63 8.10
N GLU A 296 41.33 -7.39 8.41
CA GLU A 296 40.82 -8.40 7.50
C GLU A 296 40.46 -7.69 6.20
N LYS A 297 41.21 -7.99 5.14
CA LYS A 297 40.90 -7.56 3.78
C LYS A 297 39.55 -8.14 3.41
N LYS A 298 38.49 -7.35 3.60
CA LYS A 298 37.14 -7.64 3.13
C LYS A 298 37.22 -7.88 1.62
N THR A 299 37.14 -9.13 1.20
CA THR A 299 37.14 -9.51 -0.21
C THR A 299 35.79 -9.13 -0.81
N VAL A 300 35.76 -8.03 -1.56
CA VAL A 300 34.60 -7.66 -2.36
C VAL A 300 34.45 -8.72 -3.44
N ARG A 301 33.40 -9.54 -3.38
CA ARG A 301 33.11 -10.51 -4.44
C ARG A 301 32.67 -9.77 -5.69
N THR A 302 33.22 -10.13 -6.84
CA THR A 302 32.71 -9.63 -8.12
C THR A 302 31.42 -10.36 -8.47
N MET A 303 30.50 -9.78 -9.25
CA MET A 303 29.23 -10.41 -9.68
C MET A 303 29.40 -11.83 -10.28
N GLN A 304 30.59 -12.15 -10.81
CA GLN A 304 30.94 -13.47 -11.35
C GLN A 304 31.18 -14.55 -10.28
N GLN A 305 31.40 -14.15 -9.02
CA GLN A 305 31.67 -15.04 -7.88
C GLN A 305 30.43 -15.31 -7.02
N LEU A 306 29.28 -14.71 -7.38
CA LEU A 306 28.01 -14.96 -6.70
C LEU A 306 27.37 -16.25 -7.20
N THR A 307 26.64 -16.94 -6.32
CA THR A 307 25.80 -18.05 -6.75
C THR A 307 24.73 -17.58 -7.74
N PRO A 308 24.22 -18.44 -8.64
CA PRO A 308 23.18 -18.05 -9.60
C PRO A 308 21.95 -17.42 -8.94
N GLY A 309 21.54 -17.92 -7.76
CA GLY A 309 20.41 -17.38 -7.00
C GLY A 309 20.70 -16.00 -6.38
N GLU A 310 21.90 -15.79 -5.82
CA GLU A 310 22.30 -14.47 -5.32
C GLU A 310 22.39 -13.44 -6.44
N LYS A 311 22.89 -13.84 -7.61
CA LYS A 311 22.95 -12.99 -8.80
C LYS A 311 21.55 -12.57 -9.25
N GLU A 312 20.59 -13.50 -9.29
CA GLU A 312 19.19 -13.19 -9.60
C GLU A 312 18.61 -12.17 -8.61
N ILE A 313 18.85 -12.36 -7.31
CA ILE A 313 18.38 -11.45 -6.26
C ILE A 313 18.96 -10.05 -6.44
N VAL A 314 20.28 -9.94 -6.63
CA VAL A 314 20.96 -8.64 -6.83
C VAL A 314 20.41 -7.93 -8.07
N THR A 315 20.31 -8.64 -9.20
CA THR A 315 19.74 -8.09 -10.44
C THR A 315 18.29 -7.66 -10.26
N ALA A 316 17.48 -8.42 -9.53
CA ALA A 316 16.08 -8.06 -9.26
C ALA A 316 15.97 -6.80 -8.39
N ILE A 317 16.83 -6.65 -7.38
CA ILE A 317 16.88 -5.44 -6.53
C ILE A 317 17.31 -4.22 -7.35
N GLU A 318 18.33 -4.36 -8.19
CA GLU A 318 18.79 -3.29 -9.07
C GLU A 318 17.71 -2.87 -10.07
N ARG A 319 17.02 -3.83 -10.69
CA ARG A 319 15.88 -3.58 -11.57
C ARG A 319 14.76 -2.85 -10.83
N LYS A 320 14.40 -3.28 -9.61
CA LYS A 320 13.41 -2.58 -8.78
C LYS A 320 13.82 -1.13 -8.52
N ALA A 321 15.07 -0.91 -8.12
CA ALA A 321 15.63 0.42 -7.79
C ALA A 321 15.76 1.36 -8.99
N SER A 322 15.82 0.82 -10.22
CA SER A 322 15.86 1.62 -11.46
C SER A 322 14.53 2.34 -11.75
N LYS A 323 13.42 1.85 -11.20
CA LYS A 323 12.07 2.38 -11.44
C LYS A 323 11.62 3.34 -10.35
N ILE A 324 10.56 4.11 -10.63
CA ILE A 324 9.96 5.03 -9.66
C ILE A 324 9.25 4.22 -8.58
N GLY A 325 9.49 4.57 -7.32
CA GLY A 325 8.88 3.92 -6.16
C GLY A 325 7.74 4.75 -5.58
N PHE A 326 6.69 4.07 -5.15
CA PHE A 326 5.58 4.64 -4.40
C PHE A 326 5.46 3.97 -3.06
N LYS A 327 5.04 4.74 -2.07
CA LYS A 327 4.65 4.22 -0.77
C LYS A 327 3.22 3.70 -0.88
N THR A 328 3.07 2.42 -0.56
CA THR A 328 1.85 1.67 -0.86
C THR A 328 1.27 1.02 0.39
N LYS A 329 -0.05 1.01 0.46
CA LYS A 329 -0.83 0.20 1.41
C LYS A 329 -1.92 -0.54 0.67
N ILE A 330 -2.03 -1.84 0.92
CA ILE A 330 -3.03 -2.68 0.27
C ILE A 330 -3.98 -3.22 1.32
N ARG A 331 -5.28 -3.06 1.09
CA ARG A 331 -6.34 -3.54 1.97
C ARG A 331 -7.36 -4.34 1.19
N LEU A 332 -7.95 -5.30 1.89
CA LEU A 332 -9.01 -6.13 1.37
C LEU A 332 -10.12 -6.20 2.42
N ILE A 333 -11.34 -5.91 1.99
CA ILE A 333 -12.56 -6.14 2.74
C ILE A 333 -13.42 -7.12 1.95
N TYR A 334 -13.97 -8.09 2.66
CA TYR A 334 -15.03 -8.97 2.20
C TYR A 334 -16.18 -8.83 3.17
N TRP A 335 -17.33 -8.48 2.63
CA TRP A 335 -18.54 -8.13 3.36
C TRP A 335 -19.71 -8.96 2.84
N GLY A 336 -20.64 -9.32 3.71
CA GLY A 336 -21.89 -9.93 3.28
C GLY A 336 -22.83 -10.24 4.43
N ARG A 337 -24.07 -10.62 4.09
CA ARG A 337 -25.05 -11.13 5.06
C ARG A 337 -24.52 -12.39 5.72
N ARG A 338 -24.69 -12.51 7.03
CA ARG A 338 -24.10 -13.61 7.81
C ARG A 338 -24.56 -15.00 7.34
N GLU A 339 -25.76 -15.10 6.78
CA GLU A 339 -26.34 -16.33 6.22
C GLU A 339 -25.64 -16.80 4.94
N THR A 340 -25.28 -15.86 4.06
CA THR A 340 -24.66 -16.15 2.76
C THR A 340 -23.13 -16.11 2.82
N PHE A 341 -22.57 -15.47 3.84
CA PHE A 341 -21.15 -15.17 4.00
C PHE A 341 -20.27 -16.43 4.07
N LEU A 342 -19.57 -16.73 2.99
CA LEU A 342 -18.64 -17.86 2.92
C LEU A 342 -17.19 -17.39 2.78
N LYS A 343 -16.44 -17.53 3.89
CA LYS A 343 -14.99 -17.21 3.91
C LYS A 343 -14.19 -17.98 2.84
N GLY A 344 -14.60 -19.20 2.49
CA GLY A 344 -13.95 -19.96 1.42
C GLY A 344 -14.06 -19.27 0.05
N ARG A 345 -15.21 -18.68 -0.26
CA ARG A 345 -15.47 -18.03 -1.56
C ARG A 345 -14.72 -16.71 -1.68
N GLY A 346 -15.01 -15.75 -0.80
CA GLY A 346 -14.42 -14.41 -0.89
C GLY A 346 -13.00 -14.32 -0.36
N VAL A 347 -12.70 -14.93 0.80
CA VAL A 347 -11.40 -14.74 1.46
C VAL A 347 -10.33 -15.64 0.85
N ALA A 348 -10.57 -16.95 0.81
CA ALA A 348 -9.54 -17.89 0.36
C ALA A 348 -9.24 -17.74 -1.13
N GLY A 349 -10.27 -17.49 -1.95
CA GLY A 349 -10.11 -17.18 -3.37
C GLY A 349 -9.23 -15.95 -3.60
N VAL A 350 -9.61 -14.80 -3.05
CA VAL A 350 -8.90 -13.53 -3.29
C VAL A 350 -7.49 -13.55 -2.70
N VAL A 351 -7.31 -14.08 -1.49
CA VAL A 351 -5.97 -14.23 -0.89
C VAL A 351 -5.12 -15.22 -1.70
N GLY A 352 -5.72 -16.28 -2.26
CA GLY A 352 -5.04 -17.22 -3.15
C GLY A 352 -4.58 -16.58 -4.45
N ALA A 353 -5.43 -15.76 -5.09
CA ALA A 353 -5.04 -14.99 -6.27
C ALA A 353 -3.89 -14.02 -5.97
N ILE A 354 -3.90 -13.37 -4.81
CA ILE A 354 -2.79 -12.47 -4.40
C ILE A 354 -1.48 -13.24 -4.15
N GLN A 355 -1.54 -14.53 -3.79
CA GLN A 355 -0.34 -15.34 -3.59
C GLN A 355 0.45 -15.60 -4.88
N GLN A 356 -0.17 -15.51 -6.07
CA GLN A 356 0.52 -15.72 -7.35
C GLN A 356 1.66 -14.71 -7.61
N TYR A 357 1.61 -13.55 -6.95
CA TYR A 357 2.64 -12.52 -7.01
C TYR A 357 3.87 -12.85 -6.14
N THR A 358 3.85 -13.98 -5.42
CA THR A 358 4.94 -14.41 -4.55
C THR A 358 5.99 -15.15 -5.36
N LYS A 359 7.26 -14.77 -5.19
CA LYS A 359 8.42 -15.53 -5.68
C LYS A 359 9.27 -16.00 -4.50
N LEU A 360 9.57 -17.30 -4.43
CA LEU A 360 10.22 -17.93 -3.27
C LEU A 360 11.53 -17.23 -2.86
N ASN A 361 12.37 -16.91 -3.84
CA ASN A 361 13.65 -16.24 -3.60
C ASN A 361 13.50 -14.73 -3.33
N LEU A 362 12.39 -14.11 -3.75
CA LEU A 362 12.11 -12.67 -3.59
C LEU A 362 10.99 -12.43 -2.57
N ASN A 363 10.06 -11.51 -2.88
CA ASN A 363 9.01 -11.09 -1.97
C ASN A 363 7.63 -11.65 -2.36
N GLY A 364 6.67 -11.42 -1.47
CA GLY A 364 5.27 -11.76 -1.66
C GLY A 364 4.40 -11.10 -0.59
N PHE A 365 3.09 -11.20 -0.76
CA PHE A 365 2.13 -10.59 0.16
C PHE A 365 1.73 -11.54 1.29
N LYS A 366 1.58 -10.99 2.48
CA LYS A 366 1.16 -11.68 3.70
C LYS A 366 0.12 -10.86 4.46
N ASN A 367 -0.83 -11.55 5.08
CA ASN A 367 -1.85 -10.92 5.90
C ASN A 367 -1.27 -10.36 7.21
N SER A 368 -1.60 -9.12 7.55
CA SER A 368 -1.20 -8.53 8.83
C SER A 368 -1.87 -9.21 10.02
N LYS A 369 -1.09 -9.83 10.92
CA LYS A 369 -1.65 -10.42 12.17
C LYS A 369 -2.41 -9.39 13.03
N LYS A 370 -1.96 -8.12 13.00
CA LYS A 370 -2.51 -7.04 13.84
C LYS A 370 -3.90 -6.58 13.36
N LEU A 371 -4.10 -6.50 12.04
CA LEU A 371 -5.29 -5.91 11.42
C LEU A 371 -6.25 -6.93 10.79
N THR A 372 -5.80 -8.16 10.55
CA THR A 372 -6.69 -9.23 10.10
C THR A 372 -7.79 -9.46 11.14
N THR A 373 -9.03 -9.59 10.70
CA THR A 373 -10.22 -9.90 11.51
C THR A 373 -10.23 -11.36 12.03
N LYS A 374 -9.08 -11.81 12.52
CA LYS A 374 -8.89 -13.06 13.24
C LYS A 374 -8.45 -12.74 14.66
N ALA A 375 -9.07 -13.38 15.63
CA ALA A 375 -8.62 -13.38 17.01
C ALA A 375 -8.70 -14.81 17.54
N GLU A 376 -7.69 -15.16 18.33
CA GLU A 376 -7.63 -16.43 19.05
C GLU A 376 -7.73 -16.11 20.55
N TYR A 377 -8.25 -17.07 21.32
CA TYR A 377 -8.38 -17.01 22.77
C TYR A 377 -9.34 -15.92 23.31
N PHE A 378 -9.17 -15.53 24.58
CA PHE A 378 -10.01 -14.66 25.42
C PHE A 378 -10.79 -13.55 24.70
N LEU A 379 -12.08 -13.41 25.06
CA LEU A 379 -13.04 -12.45 24.49
C LEU A 379 -13.01 -12.40 22.96
N LYS A 380 -12.96 -13.58 22.33
CA LYS A 380 -12.79 -13.75 20.89
C LYS A 380 -13.74 -12.88 20.07
N GLN A 381 -15.05 -12.95 20.34
CA GLN A 381 -16.05 -12.25 19.55
C GLN A 381 -15.95 -10.73 19.69
N ALA A 382 -15.81 -10.21 20.92
CA ALA A 382 -15.64 -8.77 21.15
C ALA A 382 -14.39 -8.22 20.46
N ARG A 383 -13.29 -8.99 20.48
CA ARG A 383 -12.03 -8.61 19.79
C ARG A 383 -12.17 -8.66 18.27
N ILE A 384 -12.88 -9.66 17.72
CA ILE A 384 -13.18 -9.73 16.29
C ILE A 384 -14.02 -8.52 15.88
N ASN A 385 -15.12 -8.23 16.58
CA ASN A 385 -15.98 -7.09 16.30
C ASN A 385 -15.21 -5.76 16.33
N LYS A 386 -14.33 -5.56 17.34
CA LYS A 386 -13.46 -4.38 17.42
C LYS A 386 -12.50 -4.30 16.23
N LYS A 387 -11.93 -5.43 15.79
CA LYS A 387 -11.03 -5.47 14.63
C LYS A 387 -11.78 -5.20 13.31
N GLN A 388 -12.98 -5.77 13.14
CA GLN A 388 -13.85 -5.55 11.99
C GLN A 388 -14.20 -4.06 11.82
N ARG A 389 -14.68 -3.41 12.89
CA ARG A 389 -14.95 -1.98 12.89
C ARG A 389 -13.70 -1.16 12.59
N LYS A 390 -12.56 -1.54 13.18
CA LYS A 390 -11.29 -0.83 12.97
C LYS A 390 -10.80 -0.89 11.52
N ILE A 391 -10.84 -2.07 10.88
CA ILE A 391 -10.40 -2.20 9.49
C ILE A 391 -11.36 -1.50 8.53
N LEU A 392 -12.67 -1.62 8.75
CA LEU A 392 -13.69 -0.92 7.98
C LEU A 392 -13.50 0.60 8.07
N TRP A 393 -13.29 1.12 9.29
CA TRP A 393 -13.03 2.53 9.51
C TRP A 393 -11.76 3.01 8.77
N HIS A 394 -10.66 2.24 8.82
CA HIS A 394 -9.43 2.61 8.10
C HIS A 394 -9.63 2.61 6.57
N TYR A 395 -10.39 1.65 6.07
CA TYR A 395 -10.71 1.51 4.64
C TYR A 395 -11.60 2.64 4.15
N ALA A 396 -12.70 2.92 4.86
CA ALA A 396 -13.66 3.96 4.53
C ALA A 396 -13.01 5.34 4.46
N LYS A 397 -12.16 5.65 5.44
CA LYS A 397 -11.39 6.90 5.46
C LYS A 397 -10.21 6.91 4.48
N ARG A 398 -9.92 5.81 3.77
CA ARG A 398 -8.70 5.61 2.96
C ARG A 398 -7.44 6.09 3.67
N SER A 399 -7.37 5.86 4.98
CA SER A 399 -6.36 6.52 5.82
C SER A 399 -4.96 5.99 5.48
N ASN A 400 -4.09 6.86 4.98
CA ASN A 400 -2.71 6.49 4.68
C ASN A 400 -1.82 6.36 5.94
N THR A 401 -2.21 6.96 7.07
CA THR A 401 -1.43 6.95 8.31
C THR A 401 -1.81 5.82 9.26
N ARG A 402 -3.09 5.46 9.31
CA ARG A 402 -3.58 4.37 10.18
C ARG A 402 -3.36 2.99 9.56
N GLY A 403 -3.54 1.96 10.39
CA GLY A 403 -3.25 0.58 10.01
C GLY A 403 -1.85 0.13 10.42
N HIS A 404 -1.14 -0.54 9.52
CA HIS A 404 0.16 -1.13 9.79
C HIS A 404 1.28 -0.19 9.37
N GLY A 405 1.68 0.66 10.31
CA GLY A 405 2.81 1.57 10.14
C GLY A 405 2.66 2.46 8.92
N ALA A 406 3.78 2.73 8.25
CA ALA A 406 3.84 3.57 7.06
C ALA A 406 3.43 2.81 5.77
N GLY A 407 3.13 1.51 5.79
CA GLY A 407 3.07 0.72 4.54
C GLY A 407 4.46 0.30 4.07
N PHE A 408 4.62 0.03 2.78
CA PHE A 408 5.86 -0.46 2.16
C PHE A 408 6.02 0.13 0.76
N ILE A 409 7.19 -0.02 0.13
CA ILE A 409 7.43 0.52 -1.21
C ILE A 409 7.25 -0.53 -2.31
N LEU A 410 6.45 -0.17 -3.31
CA LEU A 410 6.34 -0.85 -4.59
C LEU A 410 6.74 0.11 -5.71
N ASN A 411 7.40 -0.39 -6.75
CA ASN A 411 7.67 0.38 -7.94
C ASN A 411 6.47 0.40 -8.91
N THR A 412 6.59 1.19 -9.98
CA THR A 412 5.57 1.29 -11.03
C THR A 412 5.23 -0.05 -11.67
N GLU A 413 6.23 -0.92 -11.92
CA GLU A 413 6.04 -2.26 -12.52
C GLU A 413 5.23 -3.19 -11.59
N GLU A 414 5.57 -3.21 -10.30
CA GLU A 414 4.90 -3.99 -9.27
C GLU A 414 3.46 -3.52 -9.08
N LEU A 415 3.22 -2.20 -9.09
CA LEU A 415 1.88 -1.61 -9.03
C LEU A 415 1.03 -1.95 -10.26
N ALA A 416 1.60 -1.80 -11.45
CA ALA A 416 0.94 -2.14 -12.71
C ALA A 416 0.65 -3.65 -12.82
N THR A 417 1.40 -4.50 -12.11
CA THR A 417 1.14 -5.96 -12.09
C THR A 417 -0.08 -6.33 -11.25
N ILE A 418 -0.37 -5.57 -10.20
CA ILE A 418 -1.48 -5.86 -9.26
C ILE A 418 -2.73 -5.00 -9.51
N TYR A 419 -2.61 -3.99 -10.37
CA TYR A 419 -3.70 -3.12 -10.79
C TYR A 419 -3.48 -2.76 -12.26
N HIS A 420 -4.22 -3.43 -13.13
CA HIS A 420 -4.33 -3.08 -14.53
C HIS A 420 -5.67 -3.58 -15.09
N PHE A 421 -6.03 -3.06 -16.26
CA PHE A 421 -7.26 -3.44 -16.95
C PHE A 421 -7.06 -4.77 -17.69
N PRO A 422 -8.06 -5.65 -17.72
CA PRO A 422 -7.93 -6.97 -18.34
C PRO A 422 -7.63 -6.85 -19.85
N VAL A 423 -6.66 -7.62 -20.32
CA VAL A 423 -6.32 -7.68 -21.76
C VAL A 423 -7.31 -8.58 -22.53
N ILE A 424 -7.43 -8.36 -23.85
CA ILE A 424 -8.38 -9.02 -24.78
C ILE A 424 -8.50 -10.55 -24.58
N ASN A 425 -7.39 -11.23 -24.27
CA ASN A 425 -7.35 -12.69 -24.12
C ASN A 425 -8.03 -13.22 -22.83
N VAL A 426 -8.47 -12.35 -21.93
CA VAL A 426 -9.12 -12.74 -20.67
C VAL A 426 -10.64 -12.62 -20.79
N LYS A 427 -11.31 -13.77 -20.95
CA LYS A 427 -12.79 -13.86 -20.87
C LYS A 427 -13.28 -13.72 -19.42
N ALA A 428 -13.12 -12.54 -18.81
CA ALA A 428 -13.78 -12.22 -17.54
C ALA A 428 -15.22 -11.77 -17.81
N PRO A 429 -16.27 -12.49 -17.35
CA PRO A 429 -17.64 -12.28 -17.79
C PRO A 429 -18.31 -10.98 -17.27
N SER A 430 -17.88 -10.43 -16.14
CA SER A 430 -18.68 -9.42 -15.39
C SER A 430 -17.99 -8.07 -15.12
N VAL A 431 -16.95 -7.73 -15.87
CA VAL A 431 -16.38 -6.36 -15.86
C VAL A 431 -17.28 -5.46 -16.73
N LYS A 432 -17.67 -4.26 -16.26
CA LYS A 432 -18.37 -3.29 -17.13
C LYS A 432 -17.47 -2.95 -18.29
N LYS A 433 -18.00 -3.21 -19.47
CA LYS A 433 -17.33 -3.07 -20.74
C LYS A 433 -18.18 -2.11 -21.55
N SER A 434 -17.61 -0.98 -21.95
CA SER A 434 -18.29 -0.11 -22.92
C SER A 434 -18.53 -0.91 -24.21
N GLU A 435 -19.77 -0.94 -24.69
CA GLU A 435 -20.15 -1.80 -25.82
C GLU A 435 -19.94 -1.16 -27.20
N VAL A 436 -19.63 0.14 -27.29
CA VAL A 436 -19.57 0.83 -28.59
C VAL A 436 -18.57 1.99 -28.53
N LYS A 437 -17.58 1.99 -29.42
CA LYS A 437 -16.87 3.23 -29.78
C LYS A 437 -17.92 4.24 -30.23
N LYS A 438 -18.10 5.35 -29.50
CA LYS A 438 -18.89 6.46 -30.03
C LYS A 438 -18.25 6.83 -31.37
N ALA A 439 -18.96 6.53 -32.46
CA ALA A 439 -18.55 7.00 -33.77
C ALA A 439 -18.44 8.53 -33.67
N GLU A 440 -17.28 9.08 -34.00
CA GLU A 440 -17.14 10.53 -34.12
C GLU A 440 -18.26 11.02 -35.04
N PRO A 441 -19.04 12.04 -34.62
CA PRO A 441 -20.08 12.57 -35.49
C PRO A 441 -19.44 12.98 -36.82
N PRO A 442 -20.00 12.57 -37.97
CA PRO A 442 -19.37 12.78 -39.26
C PRO A 442 -19.05 14.28 -39.48
N PHE A 443 -17.83 14.56 -39.90
CA PHE A 443 -17.24 15.90 -40.04
C PHE A 443 -17.89 16.81 -41.11
N SER A 444 -19.04 16.42 -41.67
CA SER A 444 -19.79 17.28 -42.57
C SER A 444 -21.29 17.15 -42.31
N LEU A 445 -21.89 18.22 -41.77
CA LEU A 445 -23.32 18.44 -42.01
C LEU A 445 -23.48 18.66 -43.52
N PRO A 446 -24.40 17.96 -44.21
CA PRO A 446 -24.69 18.27 -45.60
C PRO A 446 -25.21 19.70 -45.71
N GLU A 447 -24.46 20.53 -46.41
CA GLU A 447 -24.83 21.88 -46.79
C GLU A 447 -26.03 21.78 -47.76
N TYR A 448 -27.19 22.29 -47.34
CA TYR A 448 -28.41 22.23 -48.15
C TYR A 448 -28.31 23.22 -49.31
N LEU A 449 -27.89 22.75 -50.49
CA LEU A 449 -28.02 23.50 -51.74
C LEU A 449 -29.48 23.40 -52.23
N PRO A 450 -30.23 24.51 -52.32
CA PRO A 450 -31.59 24.47 -52.82
C PRO A 450 -31.57 24.34 -54.35
N GLY A 451 -32.10 23.24 -54.89
CA GLY A 451 -32.44 23.20 -56.32
C GLY A 451 -32.21 21.92 -57.11
N LYS A 452 -32.39 20.71 -56.56
CA LYS A 452 -32.58 19.50 -57.41
C LYS A 452 -33.78 18.65 -56.95
N PRO A 453 -34.60 18.13 -57.89
CA PRO A 453 -35.78 17.33 -57.56
C PRO A 453 -35.40 15.98 -56.94
N LYS A 454 -36.26 15.50 -56.04
CA LYS A 454 -36.11 14.25 -55.28
C LYS A 454 -36.09 13.03 -56.21
N GLU A 455 -34.97 12.31 -56.23
CA GLU A 455 -34.92 10.92 -56.67
C GLU A 455 -35.25 10.05 -55.44
N GLN A 456 -36.33 9.29 -55.54
CA GLN A 456 -36.78 8.39 -54.47
C GLN A 456 -35.90 7.14 -54.48
N THR A 457 -34.86 7.14 -53.65
CA THR A 457 -34.17 5.91 -53.28
C THR A 457 -34.78 5.40 -51.99
N GLU A 458 -35.53 4.29 -52.05
CA GLU A 458 -35.98 3.57 -50.87
C GLU A 458 -34.76 3.14 -50.05
N VAL A 459 -34.56 3.80 -48.91
CA VAL A 459 -33.64 3.33 -47.87
C VAL A 459 -34.46 2.57 -46.86
N VAL A 460 -34.25 1.26 -46.82
CA VAL A 460 -34.79 0.31 -45.85
C VAL A 460 -34.54 0.83 -44.44
N ALA A 461 -35.63 1.14 -43.73
CA ALA A 461 -35.59 1.50 -42.32
C ALA A 461 -35.18 0.28 -41.48
N VAL A 462 -33.90 0.22 -41.10
CA VAL A 462 -33.47 -0.66 -40.01
C VAL A 462 -34.04 -0.10 -38.71
N GLY A 463 -34.78 -0.97 -38.01
CA GLY A 463 -35.65 -0.64 -36.89
C GLY A 463 -34.99 0.21 -35.80
N ARG A 464 -35.74 1.23 -35.39
CA ARG A 464 -35.54 1.99 -34.15
C ARG A 464 -35.65 1.01 -32.99
N ALA A 465 -34.54 0.70 -32.33
CA ALA A 465 -34.55 -0.07 -31.10
C ALA A 465 -35.37 0.67 -30.04
N ILE A 466 -36.30 -0.06 -29.44
CA ILE A 466 -37.20 0.36 -28.38
C ILE A 466 -36.35 0.89 -27.21
N LYS A 467 -36.63 2.12 -26.76
CA LYS A 467 -36.14 2.65 -25.48
C LYS A 467 -36.55 1.66 -24.38
N GLY A 468 -35.59 0.88 -23.86
CA GLY A 468 -35.76 0.20 -22.59
C GLY A 468 -35.91 1.27 -21.50
N ALA A 469 -37.01 1.24 -20.76
CA ALA A 469 -37.17 2.05 -19.56
C ALA A 469 -36.09 1.67 -18.54
N PRO A 470 -35.53 2.64 -17.79
CA PRO A 470 -34.57 2.32 -16.73
C PRO A 470 -35.26 1.54 -15.60
N PRO A 471 -34.56 0.59 -14.95
CA PRO A 471 -35.09 -0.14 -13.79
C PRO A 471 -35.35 0.82 -12.61
N THR A 472 -36.50 0.63 -11.95
CA THR A 472 -37.18 1.54 -11.01
C THR A 472 -36.49 1.75 -9.65
N ASN A 473 -35.19 1.52 -9.49
CA ASN A 473 -34.54 1.53 -8.16
C ASN A 473 -33.23 2.33 -8.10
N LEU A 474 -33.20 3.54 -8.65
CA LEU A 474 -32.15 4.52 -8.37
C LEU A 474 -32.79 5.88 -8.04
N PRO A 475 -32.53 6.47 -6.85
CA PRO A 475 -32.94 7.83 -6.58
C PRO A 475 -32.09 8.77 -7.43
N THR A 476 -32.72 9.43 -8.41
CA THR A 476 -32.13 10.55 -9.15
C THR A 476 -32.66 11.83 -8.52
N ILE A 477 -31.79 12.81 -8.36
CA ILE A 477 -32.11 14.12 -7.80
C ILE A 477 -33.05 14.84 -8.78
N GLU A 478 -34.26 15.17 -8.33
CA GLU A 478 -35.09 16.19 -8.98
C GLU A 478 -34.49 17.57 -8.66
N GLU A 479 -34.43 18.44 -9.67
CA GLU A 479 -33.98 19.83 -9.58
C GLU A 479 -34.70 20.66 -8.50
#